data_AF-A0AB39P0C5-F1
#
_entry.id   AF-A0AB39P0C5-F1
#
_cell.length_a   1.000
_cell.length_b   1.000
_cell.length_c   1.000
_cell.angle_alpha   90.00
_cell.angle_beta   90.00
_cell.angle_gamma   90.00
#
_symmetry.space_group_name_H-M   'P 1'
#
loop_
_entity.id
_entity.type
_entity.pdbx_description
1 polymer ?
#
loop_
_entity_poly.entity_id
_entity_poly.type
_entity_poly.pdbx_seq_one_letter_code
_entity_poly.pdbx_strand_id
1 'polypeptide(L)' 'MSRPVEHTGTPSAHLSAPVTIDVQGSPHAVRHLREALGECFTVHELGADSGDQEVEVQLRLERRA' A
#
# COMPACT_ATOMS: atom_id res chain seq x y z
N MET A 1 -0.11 18.25 -19.66
CA MET A 1 1.14 17.45 -19.76
C MET A 1 1.64 17.22 -18.35
N SER A 2 1.23 16.12 -17.70
CA SER A 2 1.65 15.79 -16.34
C SER A 2 3.07 15.23 -16.38
N ARG A 3 3.97 15.82 -15.59
CA ARG A 3 5.37 15.39 -15.51
C ARG A 3 5.43 14.03 -14.80
N PRO A 4 6.20 13.05 -15.31
CA PRO A 4 6.50 11.86 -14.53
C PRO A 4 7.32 12.30 -13.31
N VAL A 5 6.85 11.97 -12.11
CA VAL A 5 7.66 12.08 -10.90
C VAL A 5 8.73 11.00 -10.98
N GLU A 6 9.95 11.42 -11.32
CA GLU A 6 11.13 10.55 -11.26
C GLU A 6 11.39 10.22 -9.78
N HIS A 7 10.96 9.03 -9.35
CA HIS A 7 11.31 8.51 -8.03
C HIS A 7 12.79 8.09 -8.08
N THR A 8 13.67 9.03 -7.81
CA THR A 8 15.10 8.76 -7.62
C THR A 8 15.21 7.75 -6.49
N GLY A 9 15.71 6.55 -6.78
CA GLY A 9 15.71 5.40 -5.87
C GLY A 9 16.14 5.78 -4.46
N THR A 10 15.17 5.80 -3.55
CA THR A 10 15.41 5.99 -2.13
C THR A 10 16.13 4.75 -1.58
N PRO A 11 16.98 4.91 -0.54
CA PRO A 11 17.53 3.75 0.16
C PRO A 11 16.36 2.86 0.54
N SER A 12 16.44 1.57 0.20
CA SER A 12 15.46 0.53 0.53
C SER A 12 14.82 0.86 1.88
N ALA A 13 13.57 1.32 1.86
CA ALA A 13 12.91 1.83 3.05
C ALA A 13 12.66 0.63 3.97
N HIS A 14 13.63 0.32 4.83
CA HIS A 14 13.57 -0.86 5.68
C HIS A 14 12.66 -0.56 6.87
N LEU A 15 11.53 -1.25 6.94
CA LEU A 15 10.70 -1.27 8.14
C LEU A 15 11.49 -1.94 9.27
N SER A 16 11.79 -1.19 10.33
CA SER A 16 12.43 -1.75 11.54
C SER A 16 11.47 -2.61 12.36
N ALA A 17 10.16 -2.45 12.16
CA ALA A 17 9.09 -3.24 12.75
C ALA A 17 7.88 -3.28 11.80
N PRO A 18 6.98 -4.27 11.95
CA PRO A 18 5.72 -4.32 11.20
C PRO A 18 4.87 -3.07 11.41
N VAL A 19 4.25 -2.55 10.34
CA VAL A 19 3.38 -1.37 10.37
C VAL A 19 1.97 -1.78 9.96
N THR A 20 0.96 -1.35 10.71
CA THR A 20 -0.45 -1.53 10.33
C THR A 20 -0.99 -0.21 9.81
N ILE A 21 -1.69 -0.25 8.68
CA ILE A 21 -2.33 0.91 8.05
C ILE A 21 -3.78 0.57 7.72
N ASP A 22 -4.63 1.59 7.80
CA ASP A 22 -5.99 1.56 7.27
C ASP A 22 -6.04 2.41 5.99
N VAL A 23 -6.63 1.85 4.93
CA VAL A 23 -6.67 2.46 3.61
C VAL A 23 -8.11 2.50 3.13
N GLN A 24 -8.64 3.70 2.92
CA GLN A 24 -9.96 3.90 2.33
C GLN A 24 -9.85 4.56 0.95
N GLY A 25 -10.65 4.08 0.00
CA GLY A 25 -10.79 4.72 -1.31
C GLY A 25 -11.54 3.86 -2.30
N SER A 26 -11.54 4.25 -3.57
CA SER A 26 -12.15 3.42 -4.62
C SER A 26 -11.45 2.07 -4.75
N PRO A 27 -12.14 0.98 -5.14
CA PRO A 27 -11.53 -0.34 -5.31
C PRO A 27 -10.28 -0.32 -6.20
N HIS A 28 -10.30 0.51 -7.24
CA HIS A 28 -9.16 0.69 -8.14
C HIS A 28 -7.96 1.35 -7.44
N ALA A 29 -8.19 2.43 -6.69
CA ALA A 29 -7.14 3.14 -6.00
C ALA A 29 -6.49 2.27 -4.91
N VAL A 30 -7.31 1.54 -4.14
CA VAL A 30 -6.84 0.64 -3.09
C VAL A 30 -6.02 -0.52 -3.68
N ARG A 31 -6.46 -1.11 -4.79
CA ARG A 31 -5.68 -2.12 -5.50
C ARG A 31 -4.32 -1.57 -5.96
N HIS A 32 -4.32 -0.41 -6.61
CA HIS A 32 -3.09 0.20 -7.11
C HIS A 32 -2.11 0.54 -5.97
N LEU A 33 -2.62 1.00 -4.82
CA LEU A 33 -1.78 1.24 -3.65
C LEU A 33 -1.17 -0.06 -3.12
N ARG A 34 -1.96 -1.14 -3.00
CA ARG A 34 -1.48 -2.46 -2.55
C ARG A 34 -0.39 -3.00 -3.47
N GLU A 35 -0.55 -2.86 -4.79
CA GLU A 35 0.44 -3.26 -5.78
C GLU A 35 1.76 -2.49 -5.60
N ALA A 36 1.69 -1.16 -5.49
CA ALA A 36 2.87 -0.31 -5.28
C ALA A 36 3.59 -0.63 -3.95
N LEU A 37 2.84 -0.84 -2.86
CA LEU A 37 3.41 -1.26 -1.58
C LEU A 37 4.06 -2.65 -1.67
N GLY A 38 3.49 -3.55 -2.46
CA GLY A 38 4.01 -4.90 -2.71
C GLY A 38 5.33 -4.94 -3.49
N GLU A 39 5.75 -3.83 -4.10
CA GLU A 39 7.09 -3.73 -4.71
C GLU A 39 8.19 -3.62 -3.62
N CYS A 40 7.91 -2.91 -2.52
CA CYS A 40 8.89 -2.66 -1.46
C CYS A 40 8.71 -3.54 -0.20
N PHE A 41 7.49 -3.98 0.09
CA PHE A 41 7.13 -4.64 1.36
C PHE A 41 6.42 -5.96 1.14
N THR A 42 6.47 -6.82 2.16
CA THR A 42 5.49 -7.91 2.27
C THR A 42 4.20 -7.32 2.80
N VAL A 43 3.12 -7.42 2.02
CA VAL A 43 1.80 -6.86 2.35
C VAL A 43 0.87 -8.00 2.78
N HIS A 44 0.29 -7.88 3.98
CA HIS A 44 -0.73 -8.77 4.50
C HIS A 44 -2.04 -8.00 4.65
N GLU A 45 -3.14 -8.55 4.14
CA GLU A 45 -4.47 -8.01 4.40
C GLU A 45 -5.00 -8.60 5.70
N LEU A 46 -5.36 -7.74 6.65
CA LEU A 46 -5.92 -8.13 7.94
C LEU A 46 -7.45 -8.10 7.93
N GLY A 47 -8.05 -7.27 7.08
CA GLY A 47 -9.49 -7.14 6.92
C GLY A 47 -9.84 -6.20 5.77
N ALA A 48 -11.08 -6.31 5.30
CA ALA A 48 -11.64 -5.43 4.29
C ALA A 48 -13.13 -5.20 4.58
N ASP A 49 -13.56 -3.94 4.47
CA ASP A 49 -14.97 -3.54 4.47
C ASP A 49 -15.26 -2.86 3.12
N SER A 50 -16.27 -3.34 2.41
CA SER A 50 -16.60 -2.85 1.07
C SER A 50 -17.97 -2.18 1.10
N GLY A 51 -17.96 -0.84 1.06
CA GLY A 51 -19.15 -0.05 0.81
C GLY A 51 -19.55 -0.06 -0.67
N ASP A 52 -20.62 0.67 -1.00
CA ASP A 52 -21.18 0.72 -2.35
C ASP A 52 -20.26 1.42 -3.37
N GLN A 53 -19.36 2.30 -2.89
CA GLN A 53 -18.46 3.12 -3.73
C GLN A 53 -17.00 3.11 -3.26
N GLU A 54 -16.78 2.98 -1.95
CA GLU A 54 -15.45 2.97 -1.33
C GLU A 54 -15.22 1.65 -0.60
N VAL A 55 -13.96 1.24 -0.55
CA VAL A 55 -13.51 0.11 0.24
C VAL A 55 -12.52 0.61 1.28
N GLU A 56 -12.64 0.10 2.48
CA GLU A 56 -11.65 0.19 3.54
C GLU A 56 -10.91 -1.13 3.63
N VAL A 57 -9.58 -1.10 3.67
CA VAL A 57 -8.75 -2.29 3.90
C VAL A 57 -7.74 -2.00 4.98
N GLN A 58 -7.61 -2.93 5.92
CA GLN A 58 -6.54 -2.91 6.89
C GLN A 58 -5.39 -3.78 6.37
N LEU A 59 -4.21 -3.18 6.27
CA LEU A 59 -3.00 -3.84 5.78
C LEU A 59 -1.92 -3.84 6.85
N ARG A 60 -1.17 -4.93 6.93
CA ARG A 60 0.08 -5.01 7.66
C ARG A 60 1.23 -5.11 6.68
N LEU A 61 2.17 -4.18 6.82
CA LEU A 61 3.39 -4.12 6.04
C LEU A 61 4.53 -4.70 6.87
N GLU A 62 5.22 -5.65 6.30
CA GLU A 62 6.41 -6.24 6.90
C GLU A 62 7.62 -6.04 5.98
N ARG A 63 8.80 -6.05 6.59
CA ARG A 63 10.05 -6.01 5.83
C ARG A 63 10.06 -7.18 4.86
N ARG A 64 10.36 -6.89 3.59
CA ARG A 64 10.66 -7.93 2.60
C ARG A 64 11.95 -8.66 3.01
N ALA A 65 11.93 -9.99 2.98
CA ALA A 65 13.06 -10.82 3.37
C ALA A 65 14.26 -10.59 2.45
#